data_AF-A0A1G6XI11-F1
#
_entry.id   AF-A0A1G6XI11-F1
#
_cell.length_a   1.000
_cell.length_b   1.000
_cell.length_c   1.000
_cell.angle_alpha   90.00
_cell.angle_beta   90.00
_cell.angle_gamma   90.00
#
_symmetry.space_group_name_H-M   'P 1'
#
loop_
_entity.id
_entity.type
_entity.pdbx_description
1 polymer ?
#
loop_
_entity_poly.entity_id
_entity_poly.type
_entity_poly.pdbx_seq_one_letter_code
_entity_poly.pdbx_strand_id
1 'polypeptide(L)' 'MHGLLMNCMKRHQLADMIYIGSDGSITKRRVRLLRLRQDTVTAFCFLRQERRTFKIDRILSVRPVYGHEKQPG' A
#
# COMPACT_ATOMS: atom_id res chain seq x y z
N MET A 1 -9.48 2.86 -7.95
CA MET A 1 -8.43 2.67 -6.92
C MET A 1 -8.56 3.62 -5.72
N HIS A 2 -8.71 4.94 -5.92
CA HIS A 2 -8.63 5.95 -4.85
C HIS A 2 -9.57 5.70 -3.64
N GLY A 3 -10.84 5.35 -3.87
CA GLY A 3 -11.78 5.06 -2.78
C GLY A 3 -11.34 3.89 -1.89
N LEU A 4 -10.73 2.85 -2.45
CA LEU A 4 -10.23 1.71 -1.70
C LEU A 4 -9.06 2.11 -0.80
N LEU A 5 -8.09 2.86 -1.34
CA LEU A 5 -6.96 3.40 -0.58
C LEU A 5 -7.44 4.32 0.55
N MET A 6 -8.43 5.17 0.28
CA MET A 6 -9.02 6.05 1.28
C MET A 6 -9.68 5.24 2.41
N ASN A 7 -10.42 4.18 2.08
CA ASN A 7 -11.06 3.31 3.06
C ASN A 7 -10.04 2.57 3.93
N CYS A 8 -8.98 2.00 3.33
CA CYS A 8 -7.88 1.38 4.07
C CYS A 8 -7.23 2.37 5.05
N MET A 9 -6.95 3.59 4.59
CA MET A 9 -6.32 4.63 5.40
C MET A 9 -7.21 5.06 6.57
N LYS A 10 -8.49 5.36 6.31
CA LYS A 10 -9.46 5.76 7.34
C LYS A 10 -9.68 4.70 8.42
N ARG A 11 -9.61 3.42 8.04
CA ARG A 11 -9.78 2.27 8.95
C ARG A 11 -8.47 1.83 9.61
N HIS A 12 -7.35 2.53 9.37
CA HIS A 12 -6.01 2.12 9.80
C HIS A 12 -5.66 0.67 9.42
N GLN A 13 -6.24 0.18 8.33
CA GLN A 13 -6.14 -1.20 7.88
C GLN A 13 -4.86 -1.41 7.07
N LEU A 14 -4.24 -2.57 7.21
CA LEU A 14 -3.17 -2.98 6.31
C LEU A 14 -3.72 -3.24 4.90
N ALA A 15 -2.87 -3.03 3.90
CA ALA A 15 -3.17 -3.38 2.52
C ALA A 15 -2.02 -4.20 1.92
N ASP A 16 -2.37 -5.26 1.20
CA ASP A 16 -1.46 -5.91 0.26
C ASP A 16 -1.59 -5.20 -1.08
N MET A 17 -0.46 -4.81 -1.66
CA MET A 17 -0.38 -4.04 -2.90
C MET A 17 0.54 -4.75 -3.89
N ILE A 18 0.12 -4.88 -5.15
CA ILE A 18 0.99 -5.27 -6.26
C ILE A 18 1.47 -3.99 -6.93
N TYR A 19 2.79 -3.78 -6.97
CA TYR A 19 3.42 -2.56 -7.44
C TYR A 19 4.48 -2.85 -8.49
N ILE A 20 4.46 -2.09 -9.59
CA ILE A 20 5.47 -2.17 -10.65
C ILE A 20 6.54 -1.08 -10.48
N GLY A 21 7.78 -1.50 -10.25
CA GLY A 21 8.98 -0.66 -10.18
C GLY A 21 9.30 -0.01 -11.52
N SER A 22 10.07 1.07 -11.53
CA SER A 22 10.46 1.79 -12.77
C SER A 22 11.24 0.91 -13.76
N ASP A 23 11.92 -0.10 -13.24
CA ASP A 23 12.62 -1.17 -13.98
C ASP A 23 11.69 -2.28 -14.50
N GLY A 24 10.37 -2.17 -14.29
CA GLY A 24 9.39 -3.19 -14.64
C GLY A 24 9.23 -4.30 -13.58
N SER A 25 9.99 -4.27 -12.48
CA SER A 25 9.90 -5.30 -11.44
C SER A 25 8.54 -5.26 -10.72
N ILE A 26 7.86 -6.41 -10.65
CA ILE A 26 6.58 -6.51 -9.95
C ILE A 26 6.83 -7.03 -8.53
N THR A 27 6.33 -6.31 -7.53
CA THR A 27 6.51 -6.63 -6.11
C THR A 27 5.18 -6.68 -5.38
N LYS A 28 5.00 -7.67 -4.49
CA LYS A 28 3.94 -7.66 -3.49
C LYS A 28 4.42 -6.92 -2.25
N ARG A 29 3.65 -5.95 -1.79
CA ARG A 29 3.98 -5.07 -0.65
C ARG A 29 2.86 -5.06 0.36
N ARG A 30 3.16 -5.45 1.59
CA ARG A 30 2.30 -5.17 2.75
C ARG A 30 2.59 -3.76 3.25
N VAL A 31 1.56 -2.93 3.35
CA VAL A 31 1.70 -1.51 3.70
C VAL A 31 0.63 -1.05 4.69
N ARG A 32 0.98 -0.07 5.51
CA ARG A 32 0.03 0.74 6.29
C ARG A 32 -0.02 2.13 5.70
N LEU A 33 -1.17 2.53 5.15
CA LEU A 33 -1.32 3.84 4.50
C LEU A 33 -1.27 4.97 5.53
N LEU A 34 -0.51 6.02 5.24
CA LEU A 34 -0.27 7.14 6.15
C LEU A 34 -0.84 8.45 5.60
N ARG A 35 -0.75 8.68 4.29
CA ARG A 35 -1.27 9.87 3.62
C ARG A 35 -1.63 9.56 2.18
N LEU A 36 -2.82 9.95 1.76
CA LEU A 36 -3.29 9.85 0.38
C LEU A 36 -3.32 11.26 -0.24
N ARG A 37 -2.76 11.40 -1.44
CA ARG A 37 -2.85 12.58 -2.31
C ARG A 37 -3.50 12.16 -3.63
N GLN A 38 -3.69 13.11 -4.53
CA GLN A 38 -4.31 12.87 -5.84
C GLN A 38 -3.61 11.74 -6.63
N ASP A 39 -2.28 11.80 -6.74
CA ASP A 39 -1.52 10.87 -7.60
C ASP A 39 -0.58 9.94 -6.82
N THR A 40 -0.46 10.13 -5.50
CA THR A 40 0.50 9.41 -4.67
C THR A 40 -0.10 8.98 -3.34
N VAL A 41 0.44 7.88 -2.81
CA VAL A 41 0.14 7.42 -1.46
C VAL A 41 1.43 7.19 -0.69
N THR A 42 1.55 7.85 0.46
CA THR A 42 2.64 7.57 1.42
C THR A 42 2.17 6.49 2.37
N ALA A 43 2.99 5.46 2.54
CA ALA A 43 2.70 4.33 3.41
C ALA A 43 3.97 3.81 4.10
N PHE A 44 3.80 3.21 5.28
CA PHE A 44 4.87 2.41 5.87
C PHE A 44 4.92 1.05 5.16
N CYS A 45 6.06 0.71 4.57
CA CYS A 45 6.25 -0.53 3.82
C CYS A 45 6.95 -1.56 4.69
N PHE A 46 6.25 -2.61 5.08
CA PHE A 46 6.78 -3.61 6.02
C PHE A 46 7.91 -4.44 5.43
N LEU A 47 7.91 -4.66 4.11
CA LEU A 47 9.01 -5.34 3.42
C LEU A 47 10.36 -4.60 3.56
N ARG A 48 10.33 -3.26 3.67
CA ARG A 48 11.53 -2.42 3.76
C ARG A 48 11.70 -1.74 5.12
N GLN A 49 10.72 -1.89 6.00
CA GLN A 49 10.64 -1.25 7.32
C GLN A 49 10.83 0.29 7.28
N GLU A 50 10.34 0.94 6.22
CA GLU A 50 10.52 2.39 6.01
C GLU A 50 9.25 3.05 5.45
N ARG A 51 9.19 4.39 5.55
CA ARG A 51 8.14 5.20 4.92
C ARG A 51 8.46 5.38 3.43
N ARG A 52 7.54 5.00 2.55
CA ARG A 52 7.68 5.16 1.11
C ARG A 52 6.47 5.85 0.49
N THR A 53 6.72 6.61 -0.57
CA THR A 53 5.67 7.18 -1.41
C THR A 53 5.57 6.36 -2.70
N PHE A 54 4.36 5.91 -3.01
CA PHE A 54 4.04 5.12 -4.18
C PHE A 54 3.18 5.97 -5.12
N LYS A 55 3.46 5.93 -6.42
CA LYS A 55 2.59 6.54 -7.42
C LYS A 55 1.38 5.63 -7.67
N ILE A 56 0.18 6.19 -7.69
CA ILE A 56 -1.06 5.40 -7.77
C ILE A 56 -1.22 4.71 -9.14
N ASP A 57 -0.76 5.36 -10.21
CA ASP A 57 -0.72 4.81 -11.58
C ASP A 57 0.16 3.56 -11.72
N ARG A 58 1.12 3.35 -10.80
CA ARG A 58 2.00 2.18 -10.74
C ARG A 58 1.50 1.08 -9.81
N ILE A 59 0.31 1.25 -9.24
CA ILE A 59 -0.33 0.23 -8.41
C ILE A 59 -1.21 -0.65 -9.31
N LEU A 60 -0.79 -1.90 -9.50
CA LEU A 60 -1.53 -2.85 -10.33
C LEU A 60 -2.72 -3.45 -9.58
N SER A 61 -2.62 -3.59 -8.26
CA SER A 61 -3.71 -4.12 -7.44
C SER A 61 -3.55 -3.71 -5.97
N VAL A 62 -4.66 -3.58 -5.26
CA VAL A 62 -4.72 -3.34 -3.81
C VAL A 62 -5.80 -4.24 -3.22
N ARG A 63 -5.46 -4.91 -2.12
CA ARG A 63 -6.38 -5.70 -1.31
C ARG A 63 -6.27 -5.29 0.15
N PRO A 64 -7.36 -4.83 0.80
CA PRO A 64 -7.37 -4.63 2.25
C PRO A 64 -7.18 -5.97 2.96
N VAL A 65 -6.40 -5.97 4.04
CA VAL A 65 -6.13 -7.18 4.85
C VAL A 65 -7.13 -7.21 6.02
N TYR A 66 -8.01 -8.20 6.04
CA TYR A 66 -9.07 -8.36 7.05
C TYR A 66 -8.69 -9.46 8.06
N GLY A 67 -9.02 -9.29 9.35
CA GLY A 67 -8.88 -10.34 10.38
C GLY A 67 -7.48 -10.50 10.99
N HIS A 68 -7.27 -11.59 11.74
CA HIS A 68 -6.04 -11.94 12.50
C HIS A 68 -4.79 -12.22 11.64
N GLU A 69 -4.72 -11.65 10.43
CA GLU A 69 -3.51 -11.73 9.63
C GLU A 69 -2.44 -10.85 10.30
N LYS A 70 -1.52 -11.49 11.02
CA LYS A 70 -0.52 -10.82 11.88
C LYS A 70 0.13 -9.66 11.12
N GLN A 71 0.27 -8.51 11.78
CA GLN A 71 1.22 -7.50 11.34
C GLN A 71 2.56 -8.22 11.14
N PRO A 72 3.17 -8.13 9.94
CA PRO A 72 4.49 -8.69 9.75
C PRO A 72 5.40 -8.03 10.79
N GLY A 73 6.09 -8.88 11.57
CA GLY A 73 7.01 -8.47 12.62
C GLY A 73 8.21 -7.71 12.08
#